data_AF-A0A2W5XLL1-F1
#
_entry.id   AF-A0A2W5XLL1-F1
#
_cell.length_a   1.000
_cell.length_b   1.000
_cell.length_c   1.000
_cell.angle_alpha   90.00
_cell.angle_beta   90.00
_cell.angle_gamma   90.00
#
_symmetry.space_group_name_H-M   'P 1'
#
loop_
_entity.id
_entity.type
_entity.pdbx_description
1 polymer ?
#
loop_
_entity_poly.entity_id
_entity_poly.type
_entity_poly.pdbx_seq_one_letter_code
_entity_poly.pdbx_strand_id
1 'polypeptide(L)'
;MKSAPIASVRTTGVPGPHARAVIACAVALLFALALAACGPKHEQHRGYQAAVVPGVTRQKVEAVLGKPQQAGPFSLPTLSADVMTYPFGQVLLQHDRVVAVSINNDPDYRGPAGASVGMSEDQLKAAFAAHRGKRSGHRDSYVAIEKTNETPTRDIYDMTDHVMIELAAANANDPLAPFSVSQITIANSAGIRLLNAFTKARVNGLYPDVRVNNFVSEPWPSAR
;
A
#
# COMPACT_ATOMS: atom_id res chain seq x y z
N MET A 1 2.22 49.65 44.23
CA MET A 1 2.98 49.63 45.49
C MET A 1 3.46 48.22 45.74
N LYS A 2 4.78 48.05 45.91
CA LYS A 2 5.44 46.77 46.21
C LYS A 2 5.09 46.33 47.63
N SER A 3 4.83 45.05 47.82
CA SER A 3 4.99 44.38 49.11
C SER A 3 5.31 42.91 48.87
N ALA A 4 6.56 42.56 49.14
CA ALA A 4 6.99 41.26 49.60
C ALA A 4 7.53 41.48 51.02
N PRO A 5 7.99 40.44 51.74
CA PRO A 5 7.47 39.09 51.99
C PRO A 5 7.27 38.93 53.52
N ILE A 6 7.13 37.71 54.07
CA ILE A 6 7.82 37.24 55.29
C ILE A 6 7.39 35.80 55.57
N ALA A 7 8.39 34.94 55.72
CA ALA A 7 8.28 33.57 56.20
C ALA A 7 8.49 33.51 57.72
N SER A 8 7.86 32.55 58.40
CA SER A 8 8.28 31.98 59.70
C SER A 8 7.38 30.75 59.95
N VAL A 9 7.82 29.49 59.79
CA VAL A 9 8.70 28.67 60.63
C VAL A 9 8.09 28.24 61.97
N ARG A 10 7.92 26.90 62.09
CA ARG A 10 7.84 26.04 63.30
C ARG A 10 6.56 26.13 64.15
N THR A 11 6.04 25.06 64.78
CA THR A 11 6.68 23.85 65.33
C THR A 11 5.61 22.80 65.70
N THR A 12 6.02 21.51 65.66
CA THR A 12 5.71 20.39 66.58
C THR A 12 4.29 19.90 66.84
N GLY A 13 4.14 18.56 66.80
CA GLY A 13 3.22 17.85 67.70
C GLY A 13 2.62 16.58 67.11
N VAL A 14 3.18 15.43 67.45
CA VAL A 14 2.60 14.09 67.23
C VAL A 14 1.59 13.79 68.34
N PRO A 15 0.46 13.11 68.05
CA PRO A 15 0.19 11.87 68.78
C PRO A 15 -0.45 10.75 67.94
N GLY A 16 -0.08 9.51 68.28
CA GLY A 16 -1.05 8.44 68.54
C GLY A 16 -1.52 7.59 67.34
N PRO A 17 -1.38 6.25 67.41
CA PRO A 17 -1.70 5.33 66.32
C PRO A 17 -3.19 5.00 66.31
N HIS A 18 -3.84 4.96 65.14
CA HIS A 18 -4.94 4.07 64.71
C HIS A 18 -5.61 4.64 63.43
N ALA A 19 -5.12 4.25 62.25
CA ALA A 19 -5.83 4.14 60.96
C ALA A 19 -4.78 3.86 59.87
N ARG A 20 -4.48 2.58 59.59
CA ARG A 20 -4.93 1.86 58.39
C ARG A 20 -4.67 2.60 57.07
N ALA A 21 -3.76 1.98 56.29
CA ALA A 21 -3.49 2.16 54.86
C ALA A 21 -2.79 3.50 54.53
N VAL A 22 -1.65 3.57 53.82
CA VAL A 22 -1.17 2.79 52.68
C VAL A 22 0.36 2.74 52.73
N ILE A 23 0.89 1.61 52.29
CA ILE A 23 2.30 1.19 52.25
C ILE A 23 3.20 2.22 51.56
N ALA A 24 4.31 2.52 52.21
CA ALA A 24 5.38 3.38 51.76
C ALA A 24 6.39 2.63 50.87
N CYS A 25 6.99 3.42 49.96
CA CYS A 25 8.41 3.44 49.57
C CYS A 25 9.09 2.14 49.09
N ALA A 26 9.64 2.21 47.86
CA ALA A 26 11.10 2.21 47.70
C ALA A 26 11.49 2.74 46.31
N VAL A 27 12.24 3.84 46.32
CA VAL A 27 13.10 4.28 45.22
C VAL A 27 14.42 3.52 45.35
N ALA A 28 14.97 3.03 44.23
CA ALA A 28 16.39 3.14 43.82
C ALA A 28 17.02 1.86 43.23
N LEU A 29 17.52 2.00 41.98
CA LEU A 29 18.82 1.52 41.43
C LEU A 29 19.13 0.00 41.45
N LEU A 30 19.72 -0.69 40.46
CA LEU A 30 20.49 -0.43 39.23
C LEU A 30 20.65 -1.78 38.50
N PHE A 31 20.73 -1.75 37.16
CA PHE A 31 21.41 -2.70 36.25
C PHE A 31 21.16 -4.21 36.36
N ALA A 32 20.41 -4.74 35.38
CA ALA A 32 20.85 -5.90 34.60
C ALA A 32 20.15 -5.93 33.24
N LEU A 33 20.98 -6.03 32.17
CA LEU A 33 20.66 -6.49 30.81
C LEU A 33 19.78 -5.53 29.98
N ALA A 34 20.32 -4.53 29.28
CA ALA A 34 21.22 -4.70 28.14
C ALA A 34 20.83 -5.84 27.17
N LEU A 35 19.53 -6.02 26.91
CA LEU A 35 19.01 -6.66 25.69
C LEU A 35 17.72 -5.93 25.22
N ALA A 36 17.71 -4.59 25.30
CA ALA A 36 16.87 -3.83 24.39
C ALA A 36 17.51 -3.99 23.01
N ALA A 37 17.03 -5.00 22.28
CA ALA A 37 17.51 -5.39 20.99
C ALA A 37 17.78 -4.15 20.13
N CYS A 38 19.06 -3.87 19.90
CA CYS A 38 19.53 -3.61 18.56
C CYS A 38 19.11 -4.82 17.71
N GLY A 39 17.82 -4.93 17.41
CA GLY A 39 17.42 -5.64 16.22
C GLY A 39 18.18 -4.98 15.08
N PRO A 40 18.64 -5.74 14.07
CA PRO A 40 19.18 -5.12 12.87
C PRO A 40 18.20 -4.03 12.49
N LYS A 41 18.71 -2.79 12.37
CA LYS A 41 17.93 -1.67 11.86
C LYS A 41 17.54 -2.14 10.45
N HIS A 42 16.36 -2.76 10.33
CA HIS A 42 15.95 -3.38 9.09
C HIS A 42 15.98 -2.25 8.07
N GLU A 43 16.93 -2.35 7.14
CA GLU A 43 17.07 -1.37 6.09
C GLU A 43 15.72 -1.29 5.39
N GLN A 44 15.09 -0.13 5.44
CA GLN A 44 13.91 0.11 4.62
C GLN A 44 14.39 0.08 3.18
N HIS A 45 14.14 -1.06 2.52
CA HIS A 45 14.39 -1.21 1.10
C HIS A 45 13.56 -0.16 0.36
N ARG A 46 14.23 0.65 -0.46
CA ARG A 46 13.57 1.71 -1.25
C ARG A 46 12.77 1.14 -2.42
N GLY A 47 13.21 0.01 -2.98
CA GLY A 47 12.59 -0.66 -4.10
C GLY A 47 11.88 -1.97 -3.72
N TYR A 48 11.10 -2.48 -4.66
CA TYR A 48 10.50 -3.80 -4.63
C TYR A 48 11.56 -4.89 -4.43
N GLN A 49 11.18 -5.95 -3.71
CA GLN A 49 12.03 -7.12 -3.49
C GLN A 49 11.35 -8.36 -4.05
N ALA A 50 12.04 -9.10 -4.92
CA ALA A 50 11.51 -10.27 -5.62
C ALA A 50 11.03 -11.41 -4.69
N ALA A 51 11.40 -11.40 -3.41
CA ALA A 51 10.89 -12.33 -2.41
C ALA A 51 9.47 -12.00 -1.91
N VAL A 52 8.94 -10.81 -2.25
CA VAL A 52 7.59 -10.35 -1.90
C VAL A 52 6.67 -10.62 -3.08
N VAL A 53 6.11 -11.81 -3.09
CA VAL A 53 5.23 -12.30 -4.17
C VAL A 53 3.90 -12.79 -3.61
N PRO A 54 2.84 -12.85 -4.42
CA PRO A 54 1.57 -13.45 -4.01
C PRO A 54 1.76 -14.84 -3.36
N GLY A 55 1.09 -15.05 -2.23
CA GLY A 55 1.11 -16.29 -1.43
C GLY A 55 1.96 -16.24 -0.16
N VAL A 56 2.90 -15.30 -0.04
CA VAL A 56 3.71 -15.15 1.18
C VAL A 56 2.88 -14.53 2.33
N THR A 57 3.30 -14.77 3.57
CA THR A 57 2.62 -14.20 4.76
C THR A 57 3.02 -12.75 4.99
N ARG A 58 2.18 -12.00 5.72
CA ARG A 58 2.55 -10.67 6.27
C ARG A 58 3.90 -10.69 6.96
N GLN A 59 4.14 -11.66 7.83
CA GLN A 59 5.40 -11.79 8.55
C GLN A 59 6.60 -11.91 7.60
N LYS A 60 6.46 -12.66 6.49
CA LYS A 60 7.52 -12.78 5.49
C LYS A 60 7.75 -11.46 4.76
N VAL A 61 6.69 -10.71 4.45
CA VAL A 61 6.80 -9.36 3.85
C VAL A 61 7.58 -8.44 4.78
N GLU A 62 7.20 -8.36 6.06
CA GLU A 62 7.87 -7.48 7.02
C GLU A 62 9.32 -7.88 7.31
N ALA A 63 9.64 -9.19 7.26
CA ALA A 63 11.01 -9.66 7.39
C ALA A 63 11.90 -9.27 6.20
N VAL A 64 11.33 -9.15 5.00
CA VAL A 64 12.06 -8.78 3.78
C VAL A 64 12.13 -7.27 3.60
N LEU A 65 11.03 -6.55 3.80
CA LEU A 65 10.92 -5.12 3.50
C LEU A 65 11.04 -4.21 4.73
N GLY A 66 11.01 -4.79 5.92
CA GLY A 66 10.79 -4.04 7.16
C GLY A 66 9.33 -3.65 7.36
N LYS A 67 9.11 -2.75 8.33
CA LYS A 67 7.77 -2.25 8.66
C LYS A 67 7.23 -1.33 7.55
N PRO A 68 5.95 -1.48 7.17
CA PRO A 68 5.33 -0.60 6.18
C PRO A 68 5.20 0.83 6.72
N GLN A 69 5.14 1.81 5.82
CA GLN A 69 4.88 3.22 6.17
C GLN A 69 3.48 3.38 6.76
N GLN A 70 2.53 2.63 6.21
CA GLN A 70 1.13 2.59 6.66
C GLN A 70 0.62 1.17 6.47
N ALA A 71 -0.21 0.70 7.40
CA ALA A 71 -0.93 -0.55 7.25
C ALA A 71 -2.33 -0.43 7.85
N GLY A 72 -3.33 -0.98 7.17
CA GLY A 72 -4.69 -0.95 7.66
C GLY A 72 -5.66 -1.70 6.76
N PRO A 73 -6.87 -1.98 7.26
CA PRO A 73 -7.90 -2.59 6.45
C PRO A 73 -8.40 -1.59 5.40
N PHE A 74 -8.64 -2.09 4.20
CA PHE A 74 -9.43 -1.45 3.18
C PHE A 74 -10.70 -2.28 2.96
N SER A 75 -11.86 -1.62 3.08
CA SER A 75 -13.15 -2.29 2.98
C SER A 75 -14.15 -1.45 2.17
N LEU A 76 -14.87 -2.14 1.30
CA LEU A 76 -16.10 -1.72 0.62
C LEU A 76 -17.19 -2.75 0.98
N PRO A 77 -18.49 -2.49 0.71
CA PRO A 77 -19.58 -3.37 1.17
C PRO A 77 -19.42 -4.88 0.89
N THR A 78 -18.70 -5.26 -0.16
CA THR A 78 -18.46 -6.66 -0.54
C THR A 78 -16.97 -7.00 -0.75
N LEU A 79 -16.06 -6.06 -0.50
CA LEU A 79 -14.63 -6.22 -0.79
C LEU A 79 -13.82 -5.86 0.43
N SER A 80 -12.88 -6.72 0.81
CA SER A 80 -11.96 -6.44 1.89
C SER A 80 -10.56 -6.96 1.57
N ALA A 81 -9.58 -6.17 1.98
CA ALA A 81 -8.17 -6.53 1.98
C ALA A 81 -7.44 -5.71 3.04
N ASP A 82 -6.36 -6.24 3.60
CA ASP A 82 -5.40 -5.40 4.30
C ASP A 82 -4.44 -4.80 3.27
N VAL A 83 -4.13 -3.51 3.44
CA VAL A 83 -3.16 -2.80 2.61
C VAL A 83 -1.94 -2.50 3.46
N MET A 84 -0.76 -2.80 2.92
CA MET A 84 0.53 -2.38 3.47
C MET A 84 1.26 -1.50 2.46
N THR A 85 1.53 -0.25 2.83
CA THR A 85 2.17 0.75 1.95
C THR A 85 3.67 0.78 2.20
N TYR A 86 4.44 0.72 1.12
CA TYR A 86 5.89 0.79 1.07
C TYR A 86 6.34 1.86 0.08
N PRO A 87 7.61 2.31 0.13
CA PRO A 87 8.10 3.36 -0.78
C PRO A 87 7.94 3.03 -2.27
N PHE A 88 7.96 1.75 -2.67
CA PHE A 88 7.81 1.32 -4.06
C PHE A 88 6.33 1.18 -4.51
N GLY A 89 5.38 1.13 -3.57
CA GLY A 89 3.99 0.82 -3.85
C GLY A 89 3.25 0.14 -2.70
N GLN A 90 2.39 -0.83 -3.00
CA GLN A 90 1.45 -1.42 -2.03
C GLN A 90 1.45 -2.94 -2.09
N VAL A 91 1.28 -3.58 -0.94
CA VAL A 91 1.05 -5.02 -0.80
C VAL A 91 -0.37 -5.22 -0.29
N LEU A 92 -1.17 -5.99 -1.03
CA LEU A 92 -2.54 -6.35 -0.66
C LEU A 92 -2.57 -7.75 -0.07
N LEU A 93 -3.24 -7.89 1.07
CA LEU A 93 -3.38 -9.16 1.77
C LEU A 93 -4.85 -9.53 1.95
N GLN A 94 -5.13 -10.82 1.82
CA GLN A 94 -6.37 -11.43 2.30
C GLN A 94 -6.01 -12.62 3.19
N HIS A 95 -6.63 -12.71 4.36
CA HIS A 95 -6.34 -13.77 5.34
C HIS A 95 -4.83 -13.90 5.67
N ASP A 96 -4.18 -12.75 5.93
CA ASP A 96 -2.74 -12.64 6.24
C ASP A 96 -1.77 -13.14 5.15
N ARG A 97 -2.28 -13.34 3.92
CA ARG A 97 -1.51 -13.77 2.76
C ARG A 97 -1.55 -12.71 1.68
N VAL A 98 -0.39 -12.43 1.09
CA VAL A 98 -0.29 -11.52 -0.06
C VAL A 98 -1.10 -12.10 -1.22
N VAL A 99 -2.00 -11.30 -1.78
CA VAL A 99 -2.76 -11.65 -2.99
C VAL A 99 -2.31 -10.83 -4.20
N ALA A 100 -1.80 -9.63 -3.97
CA ALA A 100 -1.27 -8.75 -5.00
C ALA A 100 -0.18 -7.81 -4.45
N VAL A 101 0.74 -7.40 -5.31
CA VAL A 101 1.78 -6.41 -5.03
C VAL A 101 1.79 -5.40 -6.16
N SER A 102 1.39 -4.18 -5.85
CA SER A 102 1.40 -3.03 -6.77
C SER A 102 2.74 -2.29 -6.67
N ILE A 103 3.34 -2.02 -7.81
CA ILE A 103 4.64 -1.37 -7.97
C ILE A 103 4.42 -0.17 -8.87
N ASN A 104 4.57 1.03 -8.32
CA ASN A 104 4.34 2.30 -9.01
C ASN A 104 5.48 3.33 -8.76
N ASN A 105 6.45 2.99 -7.91
CA ASN A 105 7.57 3.86 -7.59
C ASN A 105 8.87 3.05 -7.44
N ASP A 106 9.17 2.23 -8.44
CA ASP A 106 10.45 1.52 -8.57
C ASP A 106 10.91 1.56 -10.04
N PRO A 107 11.90 2.41 -10.38
CA PRO A 107 12.38 2.55 -11.75
C PRO A 107 13.21 1.36 -12.24
N ASP A 108 13.68 0.51 -11.33
CA ASP A 108 14.52 -0.66 -11.65
C ASP A 108 13.68 -1.92 -11.85
N TYR A 109 12.45 -1.93 -11.35
CA TYR A 109 11.54 -3.05 -11.56
C TYR A 109 11.24 -3.30 -13.03
N ARG A 110 11.27 -4.57 -13.43
CA ARG A 110 10.88 -5.05 -14.76
C ARG A 110 9.87 -6.19 -14.57
N GLY A 111 8.65 -5.98 -15.03
CA GLY A 111 7.58 -6.97 -15.04
C GLY A 111 7.63 -7.88 -16.27
N PRO A 112 6.57 -8.67 -16.48
CA PRO A 112 6.45 -9.53 -17.66
C PRO A 112 6.60 -8.75 -18.97
N ALA A 113 7.23 -9.40 -19.96
CA ALA A 113 7.65 -8.77 -21.22
C ALA A 113 8.55 -7.52 -21.07
N GLY A 114 9.15 -7.30 -19.90
CA GLY A 114 9.99 -6.14 -19.64
C GLY A 114 9.23 -4.86 -19.31
N ALA A 115 7.91 -4.93 -19.06
CA ALA A 115 7.09 -3.79 -18.68
C ALA A 115 7.70 -3.05 -17.47
N SER A 116 7.71 -1.71 -17.51
CA SER A 116 8.22 -0.88 -16.42
C SER A 116 7.36 0.38 -16.27
N VAL A 117 7.34 0.96 -15.07
CA VAL A 117 6.70 2.26 -14.83
C VAL A 117 7.30 3.32 -15.77
N GLY A 118 6.44 4.15 -16.36
CA GLY A 118 6.81 5.17 -17.35
C GLY A 118 6.94 4.68 -18.79
N MET A 119 6.90 3.37 -19.05
CA MET A 119 6.86 2.83 -20.41
C MET A 119 5.61 3.33 -21.14
N SER A 120 5.74 3.77 -22.39
CA SER A 120 4.57 4.21 -23.18
C SER A 120 3.68 3.02 -23.56
N GLU A 121 2.40 3.29 -23.84
CA GLU A 121 1.48 2.24 -24.30
C GLU A 121 2.00 1.53 -25.57
N ASP A 122 2.61 2.25 -26.51
CA ASP A 122 3.14 1.66 -27.74
C ASP A 122 4.36 0.76 -27.48
N GLN A 123 5.25 1.17 -26.56
CA GLN A 123 6.35 0.31 -26.11
C GLN A 123 5.83 -0.96 -25.44
N LEU A 124 4.79 -0.85 -24.60
CA LEU A 124 4.18 -2.00 -23.96
C LEU A 124 3.52 -2.95 -24.97
N LYS A 125 2.79 -2.41 -25.95
CA LYS A 125 2.20 -3.20 -27.06
C LYS A 125 3.28 -3.93 -27.85
N ALA A 126 4.37 -3.25 -28.19
CA ALA A 126 5.50 -3.86 -28.89
C ALA A 126 6.15 -4.98 -28.06
N ALA A 127 6.32 -4.77 -26.75
CA ALA A 127 6.84 -5.77 -25.83
C ALA A 127 5.95 -7.02 -25.75
N PHE A 128 4.62 -6.85 -25.67
CA PHE A 128 3.69 -7.97 -25.71
C PHE A 128 3.67 -8.70 -27.05
N ALA A 129 3.76 -7.99 -28.17
CA ALA A 129 3.84 -8.60 -29.49
C ALA A 129 5.14 -9.42 -29.68
N ALA A 130 6.25 -9.00 -29.07
CA ALA A 130 7.51 -9.72 -29.11
C ALA A 130 7.52 -10.97 -28.22
N HIS A 131 6.64 -11.05 -27.21
CA HIS A 131 6.58 -12.20 -26.32
C HIS A 131 5.95 -13.41 -27.02
N ARG A 132 6.67 -14.53 -27.05
CA ARG A 132 6.15 -15.78 -27.61
C ARG A 132 5.12 -16.40 -26.66
N GLY A 133 3.93 -16.71 -27.17
CA GLY A 133 2.89 -17.43 -26.42
C GLY A 133 1.51 -16.79 -26.52
N LYS A 134 0.46 -17.60 -26.31
CA LYS A 134 -0.91 -17.10 -26.25
C LYS A 134 -1.13 -16.44 -24.89
N ARG A 135 -1.53 -15.17 -24.91
CA ARG A 135 -1.93 -14.40 -23.73
C ARG A 135 -3.45 -14.34 -23.64
N SER A 136 -3.96 -14.20 -22.42
CA SER A 136 -5.40 -14.19 -22.15
C SER A 136 -5.74 -13.14 -21.11
N GLY A 137 -6.98 -12.65 -21.15
CA GLY A 137 -7.46 -11.63 -20.22
C GLY A 137 -8.39 -10.64 -20.88
N HIS A 138 -8.35 -9.40 -20.40
CA HIS A 138 -9.14 -8.30 -20.92
C HIS A 138 -8.47 -6.96 -20.64
N ARG A 139 -9.00 -5.90 -21.23
CA ARG A 139 -8.58 -4.53 -20.97
C ARG A 139 -9.81 -3.70 -20.62
N ASP A 140 -9.72 -2.99 -19.51
CA ASP A 140 -10.70 -1.99 -19.13
C ASP A 140 -10.17 -0.59 -19.48
N SER A 141 -11.03 0.28 -20.00
CA SER A 141 -10.72 1.69 -20.25
C SER A 141 -11.80 2.54 -19.62
N TYR A 142 -11.41 3.59 -18.89
CA TYR A 142 -12.35 4.43 -18.16
C TYR A 142 -11.73 5.78 -17.80
N VAL A 143 -12.54 6.73 -17.35
CA VAL A 143 -12.06 7.99 -16.76
C VAL A 143 -12.30 7.93 -15.27
N ALA A 144 -11.23 7.83 -14.48
CA ALA A 144 -11.29 7.98 -13.03
C ALA A 144 -11.44 9.46 -12.69
N ILE A 145 -12.38 9.79 -11.81
CA ILE A 145 -12.59 11.16 -11.33
C ILE A 145 -12.42 11.14 -9.82
N GLU A 146 -11.32 11.70 -9.35
CA GLU A 146 -11.03 11.88 -7.93
C GLU A 146 -11.11 13.37 -7.60
N LYS A 147 -12.10 13.75 -6.77
CA LYS A 147 -12.46 15.15 -6.51
C LYS A 147 -12.77 15.90 -7.82
N THR A 148 -11.87 16.76 -8.27
CA THR A 148 -11.97 17.56 -9.52
C THR A 148 -11.03 17.08 -10.61
N ASN A 149 -10.16 16.10 -10.32
CA ASN A 149 -9.19 15.60 -11.26
C ASN A 149 -9.79 14.42 -12.02
N GLU A 150 -9.91 14.58 -13.33
CA GLU A 150 -10.18 13.48 -14.23
C GLU A 150 -8.85 12.82 -14.60
N THR A 151 -8.84 11.52 -14.84
CA THR A 151 -7.68 10.79 -15.31
C THR A 151 -8.18 9.64 -16.18
N PRO A 152 -8.01 9.75 -17.51
CA PRO A 152 -8.21 8.61 -18.39
C PRO A 152 -7.22 7.51 -18.03
N THR A 153 -7.76 6.31 -17.79
CA THR A 153 -7.05 5.13 -17.32
C THR A 153 -7.36 3.93 -18.22
N ARG A 154 -6.37 3.06 -18.39
CA ARG A 154 -6.49 1.78 -19.08
C ARG A 154 -5.87 0.69 -18.21
N ASP A 155 -6.67 -0.28 -17.78
CA ASP A 155 -6.22 -1.41 -16.99
C ASP A 155 -6.11 -2.63 -17.89
N ILE A 156 -4.92 -3.21 -18.01
CA ILE A 156 -4.67 -4.43 -18.76
C ILE A 156 -4.58 -5.59 -17.76
N TYR A 157 -5.50 -6.55 -17.83
CA TYR A 157 -5.53 -7.71 -16.94
C TYR A 157 -5.01 -8.94 -17.66
N ASP A 158 -3.75 -9.28 -17.42
CA ASP A 158 -3.09 -10.45 -18.00
C ASP A 158 -3.28 -11.66 -17.11
N MET A 159 -4.12 -12.58 -17.55
CA MET A 159 -4.39 -13.83 -16.82
C MET A 159 -3.30 -14.88 -17.04
N THR A 160 -2.44 -14.71 -18.05
CA THR A 160 -1.37 -15.66 -18.36
C THR A 160 -0.18 -15.46 -17.42
N ASP A 161 0.24 -14.22 -17.19
CA ASP A 161 1.33 -13.89 -16.27
C ASP A 161 0.85 -13.39 -14.89
N HIS A 162 -0.46 -13.46 -14.64
CA HIS A 162 -1.15 -12.94 -13.45
C HIS A 162 -0.70 -11.53 -13.06
N VAL A 163 -0.70 -10.62 -14.04
CA VAL A 163 -0.33 -9.22 -13.85
C VAL A 163 -1.47 -8.30 -14.27
N MET A 164 -1.70 -7.24 -13.51
CA MET A 164 -2.49 -6.09 -13.95
C MET A 164 -1.51 -4.94 -14.24
N ILE A 165 -1.66 -4.28 -15.38
CA ILE A 165 -0.87 -3.10 -15.74
C ILE A 165 -1.84 -1.93 -15.93
N GLU A 166 -1.69 -0.91 -15.10
CA GLU A 166 -2.44 0.32 -15.20
C GLU A 166 -1.65 1.30 -16.07
N LEU A 167 -2.33 1.90 -17.04
CA LEU A 167 -1.84 3.04 -17.80
C LEU A 167 -2.69 4.26 -17.48
N ALA A 168 -2.05 5.40 -17.29
CA ALA A 168 -2.72 6.69 -17.12
C ALA A 168 -2.32 7.63 -18.26
N ALA A 169 -3.26 8.45 -18.71
CA ALA A 169 -2.95 9.54 -19.64
C ALA A 169 -2.08 10.59 -18.94
N ALA A 170 -1.04 11.07 -19.65
CA ALA A 170 -0.14 12.11 -19.12
C ALA A 170 -0.85 13.44 -18.84
N ASN A 171 -1.97 13.70 -19.51
CA ASN A 171 -2.80 14.87 -19.31
C ASN A 171 -4.27 14.51 -19.54
N ALA A 172 -5.13 14.74 -18.54
CA ALA A 172 -6.54 14.39 -18.63
C ALA A 172 -7.37 15.33 -19.51
N ASN A 173 -6.89 16.56 -19.74
CA ASN A 173 -7.59 17.57 -20.54
C ASN A 173 -7.24 17.49 -22.03
N ASP A 174 -6.30 16.64 -22.41
CA ASP A 174 -5.88 16.45 -23.80
C ASP A 174 -6.35 15.07 -24.30
N PRO A 175 -7.32 15.00 -25.23
CA PRO A 175 -7.82 13.74 -25.76
C PRO A 175 -6.75 12.97 -26.57
N LEU A 176 -5.66 13.62 -26.95
CA LEU A 176 -4.52 13.03 -27.65
C LEU A 176 -3.35 12.72 -26.71
N ALA A 177 -3.51 12.94 -25.40
CA ALA A 177 -2.45 12.68 -24.44
C ALA A 177 -1.98 11.22 -24.53
N PRO A 178 -0.66 10.98 -24.55
CA PRO A 178 -0.14 9.63 -24.53
C PRO A 178 -0.44 8.95 -23.20
N PHE A 179 -0.64 7.64 -23.26
CA PHE A 179 -0.75 6.79 -22.09
C PHE A 179 0.63 6.19 -21.76
N SER A 180 0.95 6.16 -20.47
CA SER A 180 2.13 5.50 -19.94
C SER A 180 1.76 4.61 -18.77
N VAL A 181 2.55 3.56 -18.55
CA VAL A 181 2.39 2.65 -17.41
C VAL A 181 2.57 3.44 -16.11
N SER A 182 1.51 3.54 -15.31
CA SER A 182 1.51 4.17 -13.98
C SER A 182 1.82 3.17 -12.88
N GLN A 183 1.35 1.93 -13.03
CA GLN A 183 1.49 0.88 -12.04
C GLN A 183 1.54 -0.50 -12.69
N ILE A 184 2.34 -1.38 -12.11
CA ILE A 184 2.36 -2.81 -12.43
C ILE A 184 2.02 -3.58 -11.16
N THR A 185 1.01 -4.43 -11.23
CA THR A 185 0.55 -5.22 -10.09
C THR A 185 0.67 -6.70 -10.39
N ILE A 186 1.62 -7.37 -9.73
CA ILE A 186 1.71 -8.84 -9.75
C ILE A 186 0.69 -9.41 -8.79
N ALA A 187 0.00 -10.48 -9.17
CA ALA A 187 -1.08 -11.05 -8.38
C ALA A 187 -1.13 -12.57 -8.50
N ASN A 188 -1.87 -13.22 -7.61
CA ASN A 188 -2.35 -14.58 -7.86
C ASN A 188 -3.79 -14.51 -8.41
N SER A 189 -4.42 -15.66 -8.66
CA SER A 189 -5.79 -15.68 -9.18
C SER A 189 -6.82 -14.98 -8.27
N ALA A 190 -6.63 -15.02 -6.94
CA ALA A 190 -7.49 -14.28 -6.01
C ALA A 190 -7.23 -12.77 -6.10
N GLY A 191 -5.96 -12.35 -6.19
CA GLY A 191 -5.57 -10.97 -6.38
C GLY A 191 -6.12 -10.37 -7.68
N ILE A 192 -6.03 -11.07 -8.81
CA ILE A 192 -6.62 -10.59 -10.07
C ILE A 192 -8.13 -10.42 -9.95
N ARG A 193 -8.85 -11.34 -9.30
CA ARG A 193 -10.29 -11.19 -9.05
C ARG A 193 -10.59 -9.99 -8.15
N LEU A 194 -9.78 -9.78 -7.11
CA LEU A 194 -9.91 -8.64 -6.21
C LEU A 194 -9.68 -7.31 -6.94
N LEU A 195 -8.63 -7.20 -7.74
CA LEU A 195 -8.31 -6.00 -8.53
C LEU A 195 -9.44 -5.68 -9.52
N ASN A 196 -9.95 -6.70 -10.23
CA ASN A 196 -11.13 -6.56 -11.08
C ASN A 196 -12.35 -6.06 -10.30
N ALA A 197 -12.55 -6.58 -9.09
CA ALA A 197 -13.66 -6.18 -8.25
C ALA A 197 -13.51 -4.74 -7.75
N PHE A 198 -12.29 -4.27 -7.46
CA PHE A 198 -12.04 -2.86 -7.15
C PHE A 198 -12.37 -1.95 -8.33
N THR A 199 -11.94 -2.27 -9.55
CA THR A 199 -12.29 -1.48 -10.74
C THR A 199 -13.81 -1.43 -10.94
N LYS A 200 -14.50 -2.57 -10.82
CA LYS A 200 -15.98 -2.60 -10.87
C LYS A 200 -16.64 -1.83 -9.73
N ALA A 201 -16.07 -1.84 -8.53
CA ALA A 201 -16.57 -1.06 -7.41
C ALA A 201 -16.42 0.45 -7.64
N ARG A 202 -15.34 0.90 -8.30
CA ARG A 202 -15.19 2.29 -8.75
C ARG A 202 -16.26 2.65 -9.79
N VAL A 203 -16.49 1.77 -10.76
CA VAL A 203 -17.56 1.92 -11.78
C VAL A 203 -18.94 2.04 -11.15
N ASN A 204 -19.21 1.23 -10.13
CA ASN A 204 -20.50 1.22 -9.43
C ASN A 204 -20.65 2.34 -8.38
N GLY A 205 -19.69 3.27 -8.28
CA GLY A 205 -19.75 4.39 -7.33
C GLY A 205 -19.69 3.98 -5.86
N LEU A 206 -19.05 2.85 -5.55
CA LEU A 206 -18.89 2.37 -4.16
C LEU A 206 -17.76 3.09 -3.41
N TYR A 207 -16.87 3.77 -4.13
CA TYR A 207 -15.85 4.61 -3.52
C TYR A 207 -16.44 5.99 -3.20
N PRO A 208 -16.23 6.53 -1.98
CA PRO A 208 -16.82 7.81 -1.59
C PRO A 208 -16.26 8.99 -2.40
N ASP A 209 -14.98 8.93 -2.77
CA ASP A 209 -14.25 10.05 -3.38
C ASP A 209 -13.86 9.81 -4.84
N VAL A 210 -14.20 8.63 -5.39
CA VAL A 210 -13.85 8.25 -6.76
C VAL A 210 -15.10 7.81 -7.49
N ARG A 211 -15.37 8.46 -8.63
CA ARG A 211 -16.37 8.03 -9.60
C ARG A 211 -15.70 7.71 -10.92
N VAL A 212 -16.40 6.96 -11.77
CA VAL A 212 -15.89 6.54 -13.07
C VAL A 212 -16.88 6.88 -14.17
N ASN A 213 -16.36 7.43 -15.27
CA ASN A 213 -17.12 7.68 -16.49
C ASN A 213 -16.58 6.81 -17.65
N ASN A 214 -17.43 6.59 -18.65
CA ASN A 214 -17.07 5.98 -19.94
C ASN A 214 -16.34 4.63 -19.82
N PHE A 215 -16.80 3.78 -18.89
CA PHE A 215 -16.22 2.45 -18.72
C PHE A 215 -16.50 1.57 -19.95
N VAL A 216 -15.43 0.99 -20.49
CA VAL A 216 -15.47 0.00 -21.58
C VAL A 216 -14.56 -1.16 -21.20
N SER A 217 -15.08 -2.39 -21.29
CA SER A 217 -14.31 -3.61 -21.09
C SER A 217 -14.20 -4.34 -22.42
N GLU A 218 -12.98 -4.48 -22.92
CA GLU A 218 -12.67 -5.12 -24.20
C GLU A 218 -11.95 -6.45 -23.96
N PRO A 219 -12.13 -7.46 -24.84
CA PRO A 219 -11.35 -8.68 -24.75
C PRO A 219 -9.85 -8.38 -24.84
N TRP A 220 -9.02 -9.33 -24.39
CA TRP A 220 -7.57 -9.19 -24.47
C TRP A 220 -7.16 -8.69 -25.86
N PRO A 221 -6.33 -7.63 -25.95
CA PRO A 221 -5.79 -7.22 -27.23
C PRO A 221 -4.97 -8.39 -27.74
N SER A 222 -5.53 -9.17 -28.66
CA SER A 222 -4.82 -10.26 -29.30
C SER A 222 -3.54 -9.65 -29.85
N ALA A 223 -2.38 -10.10 -29.39
CA ALA A 223 -1.16 -9.91 -30.15
C ALA A 223 -1.43 -10.55 -31.52
N ARG A 224 -1.77 -9.71 -32.50
CA ARG A 224 -1.81 -10.11 -33.90
C ARG A 224 -0.39 -10.04 -34.44
#